data_AF-A0A5S9M6T0-F1
#
_entry.id   AF-A0A5S9M6T0-F1
#
_cell.length_a   1.000
_cell.length_b   1.000
_cell.length_c   1.000
_cell.angle_alpha   90.00
_cell.angle_beta   90.00
_cell.angle_gamma   90.00
#
_symmetry.space_group_name_H-M   'P 1'
#
loop_
_entity.id
_entity.type
_entity.pdbx_description
1 polymer ?
#
loop_
_entity_poly.entity_id
_entity_poly.type
_entity_poly.pdbx_seq_one_letter_code
_entity_poly.pdbx_strand_id
1 'polypeptide(L)'
;MPGDIVKFSSGDRIGADIRLLETKSLEIEESALTGESIPAVKHASPLSSSHVSLGDLTNMAFMGTLVTRGSGVGVVIGTGMNTAMGQIAGMLDAAGNMGNAAAKASRAARENSDDCGCFIFNGARSGSRCCART
;
A
#
# COMPACT_ATOMS: atom_id res chain seq x y z
N MET A 1 1.90 14.28 5.58
CA MET A 1 1.92 14.57 4.14
C MET A 1 3.36 14.80 3.70
N PRO A 2 3.69 14.66 2.40
CA PRO A 2 5.01 15.02 1.89
C PRO A 2 5.36 16.47 2.26
N GLY A 3 6.58 16.70 2.74
CA GLY A 3 7.03 18.00 3.26
C GLY A 3 6.91 18.14 4.78
N ASP A 4 6.21 17.25 5.47
CA ASP A 4 6.10 17.31 6.94
C ASP A 4 7.40 16.85 7.61
N ILE A 5 7.76 17.50 8.71
CA ILE A 5 8.88 17.09 9.55
C ILE A 5 8.35 16.13 10.61
N VAL A 6 8.94 14.93 10.64
CA VAL A 6 8.58 13.89 11.59
C VAL A 6 9.78 13.58 12.47
N LYS A 7 9.50 13.40 13.75
CA LYS A 7 10.46 12.92 14.72
C LYS A 7 10.04 11.52 15.15
N PHE A 8 11.00 10.62 15.23
CA PHE A 8 10.79 9.24 15.62
C PHE A 8 11.91 8.76 16.55
N SER A 9 11.59 7.76 17.35
CA SER A 9 12.43 7.20 18.40
C SER A 9 12.40 5.68 18.38
N SER A 10 13.28 5.06 19.16
CA SER A 10 13.32 3.60 19.32
C SER A 10 11.96 3.04 19.71
N GLY A 11 11.50 2.02 18.99
CA GLY A 11 10.19 1.40 19.17
C GLY A 11 9.12 1.94 18.21
N ASP A 12 9.36 3.06 17.54
CA ASP A 12 8.41 3.63 16.58
C ASP A 12 8.50 2.92 15.23
N ARG A 13 7.33 2.74 14.60
CA ARG A 13 7.24 2.29 13.20
C ARG A 13 7.16 3.47 12.26
N ILE A 14 7.94 3.40 11.19
CA ILE A 14 7.98 4.44 10.16
C ILE A 14 6.76 4.29 9.25
N GLY A 15 5.90 5.31 9.20
CA GLY A 15 4.65 5.31 8.43
C GLY A 15 4.75 5.83 6.99
N ALA A 16 5.91 6.34 6.59
CA ALA A 16 6.13 6.99 5.29
C ALA A 16 7.61 6.91 4.91
N ASP A 17 7.96 7.18 3.65
CA ASP A 17 9.37 7.32 3.28
C ASP A 17 9.87 8.69 3.72
N ILE A 18 10.93 8.70 4.52
CA ILE A 18 11.45 9.89 5.20
C ILE A 18 12.92 10.09 4.82
N ARG A 19 13.26 11.32 4.43
CA ARG A 19 14.63 11.77 4.26
C ARG A 19 15.17 12.21 5.61
N LEU A 20 16.28 11.60 6.05
CA LEU A 20 16.90 11.93 7.31
C LEU A 20 17.59 13.29 7.24
N LEU A 21 17.29 14.16 8.21
CA LEU A 21 17.92 15.47 8.39
C LEU A 21 18.87 15.45 9.58
N GLU A 22 18.47 14.78 10.67
CA GLU A 22 19.29 14.56 11.86
C GLU A 22 19.13 13.12 12.35
N THR A 23 20.24 12.50 12.76
CA THR A 23 20.23 11.16 13.33
C THR A 23 21.09 11.11 14.60
N LYS A 24 20.61 10.39 15.62
CA LYS A 24 21.32 10.14 16.87
C LYS A 24 21.37 8.65 17.13
N SER A 25 22.50 8.02 16.76
CA SER A 25 22.73 6.58 16.87
C SER A 25 21.54 5.75 16.34
N LEU A 26 21.03 6.17 15.18
CA LEU A 26 19.81 5.65 14.59
C LEU A 26 20.08 4.31 13.91
N GLU A 27 19.36 3.29 14.35
CA GLU A 27 19.33 1.96 13.74
C GLU A 27 17.89 1.58 13.42
N ILE A 28 17.70 1.07 12.22
CA ILE A 28 16.39 0.68 11.70
C ILE A 28 16.48 -0.75 11.18
N GLU A 29 15.47 -1.55 11.52
CA GLU A 29 15.31 -2.89 10.99
C GLU A 29 14.57 -2.83 9.65
N GLU A 30 15.29 -3.17 8.58
CA GLU A 30 14.80 -3.14 7.19
C GLU A 30 14.49 -4.54 6.65
N SER A 31 14.31 -5.51 7.55
CA SER A 31 13.99 -6.91 7.25
C SER A 31 12.77 -7.06 6.33
N ALA A 32 11.81 -6.15 6.44
CA ALA A 32 10.62 -6.11 5.58
C ALA A 32 10.92 -5.79 4.11
N LEU A 33 11.99 -5.01 3.82
CA LEU A 33 12.29 -4.52 2.47
C LEU A 33 13.46 -5.26 1.81
N THR A 34 14.53 -5.51 2.56
CA THR A 34 15.75 -6.16 2.05
C THR A 34 15.83 -7.65 2.40
N GLY A 35 15.07 -8.10 3.40
CA GLY A 35 15.17 -9.47 3.93
C GLY A 35 16.39 -9.68 4.83
N GLU A 36 17.14 -8.63 5.15
CA GLU A 36 18.29 -8.72 6.04
C GLU A 36 17.86 -8.51 7.50
N SER A 37 18.26 -9.43 8.38
CA SER A 37 17.89 -9.38 9.81
C SER A 37 18.81 -8.48 10.65
N ILE A 38 19.80 -7.84 10.04
CA ILE A 38 20.76 -6.98 10.75
C ILE A 38 20.23 -5.54 10.68
N PRO A 39 20.10 -4.84 11.81
CA PRO A 39 19.71 -3.42 11.81
C PRO A 39 20.70 -2.58 11.01
N ALA A 40 20.18 -1.76 10.09
CA ALA A 40 20.99 -0.87 9.28
C ALA A 40 21.22 0.45 10.02
N VAL A 41 22.48 0.88 10.08
CA VAL A 41 22.87 2.17 10.67
C VAL A 41 22.56 3.29 9.70
N LYS A 42 21.86 4.33 10.19
CA LYS A 42 21.39 5.43 9.35
C LYS A 42 22.07 6.77 9.70
N HIS A 43 22.37 7.56 8.67
CA HIS A 43 23.09 8.83 8.77
C HIS A 43 22.44 9.94 7.94
N ALA A 44 22.44 11.17 8.43
CA ALA A 44 21.92 12.32 7.69
C ALA A 44 22.83 12.78 6.52
N SER A 45 24.06 12.28 6.45
CA SER A 45 25.04 12.67 5.43
C SER A 45 24.55 12.36 4.01
N PRO A 46 24.85 13.22 3.03
CA PRO A 46 24.58 12.92 1.63
C PRO A 46 25.37 11.67 1.20
N LEU A 47 24.75 10.82 0.37
CA LEU A 47 25.45 9.69 -0.24
C LEU A 47 26.35 10.23 -1.36
N SER A 48 27.55 9.69 -1.46
CA SER A 48 28.56 10.10 -2.44
C SER A 48 28.30 9.53 -3.85
N SER A 49 27.52 8.46 -3.96
CA SER A 49 27.20 7.81 -5.24
C SER A 49 25.77 8.11 -5.69
N SER A 50 25.59 8.26 -7.01
CA SER A 50 24.32 8.53 -7.66
C SER A 50 23.45 7.29 -7.88
N HIS A 51 24.06 6.10 -7.89
CA HIS A 51 23.38 4.81 -8.05
C HIS A 51 23.62 3.94 -6.82
N VAL A 52 22.69 4.02 -5.88
CA VAL A 52 22.71 3.26 -4.63
C VAL A 52 21.47 2.38 -4.60
N SER A 53 21.66 1.09 -4.30
CA SER A 53 20.57 0.14 -4.12
C SER A 53 19.69 0.54 -2.94
N LEU A 54 18.42 0.10 -2.92
CA LEU A 54 17.49 0.46 -1.84
C LEU A 54 18.03 0.15 -0.43
N GLY A 55 18.72 -0.98 -0.25
CA GLY A 55 19.32 -1.36 1.03
C GLY A 55 20.51 -0.49 1.48
N ASP A 56 21.23 0.12 0.54
CA ASP A 56 22.40 0.96 0.84
C ASP A 56 22.03 2.44 1.10
N LEU A 57 20.73 2.78 1.01
CA LEU A 57 20.22 4.11 1.29
C LEU A 57 20.22 4.40 2.80
N THR A 58 21.39 4.66 3.35
CA THR A 58 21.60 4.98 4.77
C THR A 58 21.05 6.35 5.19
N ASN A 59 20.67 7.19 4.24
CA ASN A 59 20.15 8.53 4.47
C ASN A 59 18.62 8.64 4.33
N MET A 60 17.94 7.51 4.17
CA MET A 60 16.49 7.42 4.13
C MET A 60 16.00 6.38 5.14
N ALA A 61 14.78 6.59 5.62
CA ALA A 61 14.01 5.62 6.38
C ALA A 61 12.76 5.26 5.56
N PHE A 62 12.49 3.97 5.42
CA PHE A 62 11.40 3.48 4.58
C PHE A 62 10.14 3.16 5.38
N MET A 63 8.99 3.32 4.75
CA MET A 63 7.71 2.88 5.27
C MET A 63 7.72 1.39 5.66
N GLY A 64 7.16 1.09 6.83
CA GLY A 64 7.00 -0.29 7.32
C GLY A 64 8.20 -0.85 8.09
N THR A 65 9.27 -0.06 8.22
CA THR A 65 10.45 -0.41 9.01
C THR A 65 10.30 -0.02 10.49
N LEU A 66 11.02 -0.72 11.37
CA LEU A 66 10.98 -0.49 12.82
C LEU A 66 12.28 0.16 13.29
N VAL A 67 12.18 1.23 14.07
CA VAL A 67 13.36 1.85 14.69
C VAL A 67 13.78 0.99 15.88
N THR A 68 14.93 0.31 15.78
CA THR A 68 15.44 -0.56 16.85
C THR A 68 16.13 0.26 17.93
N ARG A 69 16.91 1.28 17.54
CA ARG A 69 17.65 2.12 18.47
C ARG A 69 17.81 3.55 17.97
N GLY A 70 17.94 4.47 18.93
CA GLY A 70 18.26 5.87 18.67
C GLY A 70 17.03 6.73 18.40
N SER A 71 17.28 7.89 17.80
CA SER A 71 16.22 8.81 17.38
C SER A 71 16.67 9.59 16.15
N GLY A 72 15.69 10.09 15.39
CA GLY A 72 15.94 10.86 14.20
C GLY A 72 14.85 11.89 13.94
N VAL A 73 15.21 12.87 13.13
CA VAL A 73 14.30 13.85 12.55
C VAL A 73 14.49 13.83 11.05
N GLY A 74 13.39 13.83 10.32
CA GLY A 74 13.42 13.81 8.87
C GLY A 74 12.18 14.40 8.25
N VAL A 75 12.27 14.65 6.95
CA VAL A 75 11.16 15.17 6.14
C VAL A 75 10.51 14.05 5.35
N VAL A 76 9.18 14.00 5.34
CA VAL A 76 8.43 13.04 4.54
C VAL A 76 8.60 13.37 3.07
N ILE A 77 9.01 12.38 2.28
CA ILE A 77 9.22 12.50 0.83
C ILE A 77 8.05 11.88 0.06
N GLY A 78 7.54 10.75 0.55
CA GLY A 78 6.48 9.99 -0.10
C GLY A 78 5.65 9.20 0.89
N THR A 79 4.36 9.04 0.57
CA THR A 79 3.38 8.30 1.37
C THR A 79 2.54 7.40 0.47
N GLY A 80 2.03 6.28 1.00
CA GLY A 80 1.15 5.38 0.24
C GLY A 80 1.85 4.76 -0.97
N MET A 81 1.24 4.88 -2.16
CA MET A 81 1.76 4.28 -3.40
C MET A 81 3.09 4.88 -3.89
N ASN A 82 3.44 6.09 -3.44
CA ASN A 82 4.69 6.77 -3.84
C ASN A 82 5.91 6.36 -3.01
N THR A 83 5.75 5.44 -2.06
CA THR A 83 6.85 4.89 -1.26
C THR A 83 7.54 3.72 -1.98
N ALA A 84 8.74 3.33 -1.55
CA ALA A 84 9.43 2.14 -2.06
C ALA A 84 8.54 0.89 -1.98
N MET A 85 7.90 0.66 -0.83
CA MET A 85 6.97 -0.45 -0.67
C MET A 85 5.70 -0.30 -1.51
N GLY A 86 5.17 0.91 -1.65
CA GLY A 86 4.04 1.20 -2.51
C GLY A 86 4.31 0.91 -3.98
N GLN A 87 5.52 1.21 -4.46
CA GLN A 87 5.93 0.91 -5.83
C GLN A 87 6.08 -0.60 -6.04
N ILE A 88 6.69 -1.33 -5.11
CA ILE A 88 6.79 -2.79 -5.16
C ILE A 88 5.37 -3.41 -5.20
N ALA A 89 4.48 -2.97 -4.31
CA ALA A 89 3.09 -3.43 -4.28
C ALA A 89 2.34 -3.13 -5.58
N GLY A 90 2.53 -1.93 -6.15
CA GLY A 90 1.94 -1.54 -7.43
C GLY A 90 2.44 -2.39 -8.60
N MET A 91 3.73 -2.75 -8.62
CA MET A 91 4.28 -3.65 -9.64
C MET A 91 3.71 -5.06 -9.52
N LEU A 92 3.55 -5.57 -8.30
CA LEU A 92 2.92 -6.87 -8.04
C LEU A 92 1.44 -6.87 -8.43
N ASP A 93 0.69 -5.81 -8.11
CA ASP A 93 -0.71 -5.68 -8.50
C ASP A 93 -0.86 -5.57 -10.02
N ALA A 94 -0.01 -4.80 -10.69
CA ALA A 94 0.00 -4.72 -12.16
C ALA A 94 0.29 -6.08 -12.82
N ALA A 95 1.22 -6.86 -12.27
CA ALA A 95 1.52 -8.22 -12.73
C ALA A 95 0.35 -9.19 -12.46
N GLY A 96 -0.30 -9.09 -11.29
CA GLY A 96 -1.47 -9.90 -10.94
C GLY A 96 -2.72 -9.54 -11.74
N ASN A 97 -2.89 -8.27 -12.11
CA ASN A 97 -4.06 -7.80 -12.84
C ASN A 97 -4.04 -8.21 -14.32
N MET A 98 -2.88 -8.52 -14.90
CA MET A 98 -2.81 -9.17 -16.23
C MET A 98 -3.45 -10.58 -16.22
N GLY A 99 -3.46 -11.27 -15.07
CA GLY A 99 -4.17 -12.55 -14.90
C GLY A 99 -5.67 -12.39 -14.60
N ASN A 100 -6.09 -11.24 -14.05
CA ASN A 100 -7.42 -11.07 -13.44
C ASN A 100 -8.35 -10.13 -14.23
N ALA A 101 -7.84 -9.41 -15.23
CA ALA A 101 -8.65 -8.52 -16.09
C ALA A 101 -9.77 -9.27 -16.84
N ALA A 102 -9.61 -10.57 -17.12
CA ALA A 102 -10.68 -11.39 -17.69
C ALA A 102 -11.77 -11.77 -16.66
N ALA A 103 -11.46 -11.79 -15.36
CA ALA A 103 -12.37 -12.26 -14.31
C ALA A 103 -13.20 -11.15 -13.65
N LYS A 104 -12.75 -9.88 -13.71
CA LYS A 104 -13.42 -8.76 -13.03
C LYS A 104 -14.53 -8.08 -13.86
N ALA A 105 -14.65 -8.39 -15.15
CA ALA A 105 -15.71 -7.87 -16.02
C ALA A 105 -17.09 -8.54 -15.80
N SER A 106 -17.15 -9.74 -15.19
CA SER A 106 -18.39 -10.53 -15.10
C SER A 106 -19.20 -10.33 -13.80
N ARG A 107 -18.69 -9.58 -12.81
CA ARG A 107 -19.43 -9.29 -11.56
C ARG A 107 -20.20 -7.97 -11.56
N ALA A 108 -20.00 -7.09 -12.54
CA ALA A 108 -20.75 -5.83 -12.68
C ALA A 108 -22.08 -5.96 -13.46
N ALA A 109 -22.46 -7.17 -13.90
CA ALA A 109 -23.64 -7.39 -14.75
C ALA A 109 -24.75 -8.23 -14.08
N ARG A 110 -24.83 -8.27 -12.74
CA ARG A 110 -25.87 -9.03 -12.02
C ARG A 110 -26.78 -8.20 -11.11
N GLU A 111 -26.64 -6.88 -11.11
CA GLU A 111 -27.52 -5.98 -10.37
C GLU A 111 -28.29 -5.08 -11.36
N ASN A 112 -29.09 -5.67 -12.27
CA ASN A 112 -30.08 -4.88 -13.02
C ASN A 112 -31.23 -5.70 -13.64
N SER A 113 -31.71 -6.75 -12.95
CA SER A 113 -32.86 -7.53 -13.42
C SER A 113 -33.95 -7.77 -12.38
N ASP A 114 -33.89 -7.08 -11.24
CA ASP A 114 -34.88 -7.17 -10.17
C ASP A 114 -35.71 -5.88 -10.02
N ASP A 115 -36.02 -5.21 -11.13
CA ASP A 115 -37.22 -4.36 -11.17
C ASP A 115 -38.36 -5.17 -11.79
N CYS A 116 -39.04 -5.89 -10.89
CA CYS A 116 -40.36 -6.47 -11.07
C CYS A 116 -41.36 -5.35 -11.46
N GLY A 117 -41.39 -5.01 -12.74
CA GLY A 117 -42.46 -4.25 -13.36
C GLY A 117 -43.69 -5.12 -13.53
N CYS A 118 -44.55 -5.11 -12.51
CA CYS A 118 -45.92 -5.57 -12.57
C CYS A 118 -46.66 -4.80 -13.68
N PHE A 119 -46.76 -5.37 -14.88
CA PHE A 119 -47.70 -4.89 -15.91
C PHE A 119 -48.82 -5.91 -16.12
N ILE A 120 -50.00 -5.43 -15.77
CA ILE A 120 -51.27 -6.14 -15.67
C ILE A 120 -51.68 -6.74 -17.03
N PHE A 121 -52.05 -8.01 -16.94
CA PHE A 121 -52.94 -8.82 -17.78
C PHE A 121 -53.72 -8.12 -18.92
N ASN A 122 -53.62 -8.70 -20.12
CA ASN A 122 -54.83 -9.09 -20.85
C ASN A 122 -54.62 -10.44 -21.57
N GLY A 123 -55.38 -11.45 -21.16
CA GLY A 123 -55.70 -12.62 -21.99
C GLY A 123 -54.72 -13.80 -21.98
N ALA A 124 -55.04 -14.77 -21.12
CA ALA A 124 -55.02 -16.21 -21.42
C ALA A 124 -53.91 -17.11 -20.81
N ARG A 125 -54.45 -18.21 -20.24
CA ARG A 125 -53.88 -19.54 -19.94
C ARG A 125 -53.05 -19.69 -18.66
N SER A 126 -53.80 -20.11 -17.63
CA SER A 126 -53.68 -21.43 -16.99
C SER A 126 -52.27 -21.92 -16.66
N GLY A 127 -52.02 -22.11 -15.36
CA GLY A 127 -51.06 -23.12 -14.90
C GLY A 127 -50.00 -22.59 -13.95
N SER A 128 -50.37 -22.50 -12.68
CA SER A 128 -49.52 -22.79 -11.52
C SER A 128 -48.04 -22.38 -11.60
N ARG A 129 -47.70 -21.26 -10.95
CA ARG A 129 -46.45 -21.16 -10.19
C ARG A 129 -46.64 -20.18 -9.03
N CYS A 130 -46.84 -20.77 -7.85
CA CYS A 130 -46.75 -20.12 -6.55
C CYS A 130 -45.29 -19.78 -6.21
N CYS A 131 -45.17 -18.82 -5.30
CA CYS A 131 -44.01 -18.36 -4.52
C CYS A 131 -43.23 -17.20 -5.15
N ALA A 132 -43.55 -15.95 -4.82
CA ALA A 132 -43.33 -15.23 -3.54
C ALA A 132 -41.88 -14.77 -3.37
N ARG A 133 -41.67 -13.45 -3.39
CA ARG A 133 -40.62 -12.81 -2.60
C ARG A 133 -41.04 -11.38 -2.25
N THR A 134 -41.13 -11.16 -0.94
CA THR A 134 -41.38 -9.90 -0.23
C THR A 134 -40.28 -8.89 -0.51
#